data_AF-A0A0L9TI78-F1
#
_entry.id   AF-A0A0L9TI78-F1
#
_cell.length_a   1.000
_cell.length_b   1.000
_cell.length_c   1.000
_cell.angle_alpha   90.00
_cell.angle_beta   90.00
_cell.angle_gamma   90.00
#
_symmetry.space_group_name_H-M   'P 1'
#
loop_
_entity.id
_entity.type
_entity.pdbx_description
1 polymer ?
#
loop_
_entity_poly.entity_id
_entity_poly.type
_entity_poly.pdbx_seq_one_letter_code
_entity_poly.pdbx_strand_id
1 'polypeptide(L)'
;MASNSIHMLFVSSFSLCFPNSSRFQLSKLSPQFKPLNSIPLSGRKHCNIVRFPRERTRTRATIDDVETDQLSSTPIVENEKAKKDVEESVKVLKDAAKTRKVAAEEVLSALSILEKAKVDPSGFFETLGGNKSPGRTWMLIFTAEKKLKGGRYFPLTAVQRFDATAKRIENGVYLGPIGQLTFEGRLSWKKRILAFVFENIRVKLGPFQPLQISLGKKEDREPDNKDPFFIWFYVDEEIAVARGRSGGTAFWCRCRRVNN
;
A
#
# COMPACT_ATOMS: atom_id res chain seq x y z
N MET A 1 30.10 -2.74 37.22
CA MET A 1 28.62 -2.74 37.22
C MET A 1 28.16 -1.99 35.98
N ALA A 2 27.81 -2.72 34.93
CA ALA A 2 27.40 -2.14 33.65
C ALA A 2 25.88 -2.03 33.60
N SER A 3 25.37 -0.82 33.39
CA SER A 3 23.97 -0.51 33.20
C SER A 3 23.63 -0.65 31.71
N ASN A 4 22.83 -1.67 31.37
CA ASN A 4 22.33 -1.85 30.01
C ASN A 4 21.05 -1.01 29.83
N SER A 5 21.16 0.07 29.05
CA SER A 5 20.03 0.88 28.62
C SER A 5 19.41 0.26 27.37
N ILE A 6 18.20 -0.29 27.51
CA ILE A 6 17.41 -0.83 26.40
C ILE A 6 16.77 0.34 25.67
N HIS A 7 17.29 0.66 24.48
CA HIS A 7 16.63 1.59 23.56
C HIS A 7 15.34 0.97 23.00
N MET A 8 14.21 1.41 23.54
CA MET A 8 12.89 1.23 22.94
C MET A 8 12.83 1.96 21.59
N LEU A 9 12.91 1.22 20.49
CA LEU A 9 12.63 1.74 19.17
C LEU A 9 11.11 1.98 19.05
N PHE A 10 10.74 3.25 19.08
CA PHE A 10 9.39 3.72 18.75
C PHE A 10 9.07 3.38 17.29
N VAL A 11 8.33 2.30 17.07
CA VAL A 11 7.71 2.00 15.78
C VAL A 11 6.53 2.95 15.62
N SER A 12 6.75 4.08 14.96
CA SER A 12 5.67 4.99 14.59
C SER A 12 4.73 4.31 13.58
N SER A 13 3.44 4.45 13.87
CA SER A 13 2.30 3.78 13.25
C SER A 13 2.39 3.61 11.73
N PHE A 14 2.61 2.37 11.29
CA PHE A 14 2.35 1.96 9.92
C PHE A 14 0.84 1.89 9.69
N SER A 15 0.29 2.87 9.00
CA SER A 15 -1.06 2.77 8.43
C SER A 15 -0.99 1.93 7.15
N LEU A 16 -0.73 0.63 7.32
CA LEU A 16 -1.21 -0.36 6.36
C LEU A 16 -2.73 -0.13 6.28
N CYS A 17 -3.30 -0.09 5.08
CA CYS A 17 -4.74 0.07 4.92
C CYS A 17 -5.47 -1.16 5.49
N PHE A 18 -5.63 -1.20 6.81
CA PHE A 18 -6.55 -2.07 7.50
C PHE A 18 -7.96 -1.55 7.20
N PRO A 19 -8.90 -2.39 6.74
CA PRO A 19 -10.29 -2.00 6.74
C PRO A 19 -10.72 -1.74 8.20
N ASN A 20 -11.37 -0.60 8.43
CA ASN A 20 -12.08 -0.30 9.67
C ASN A 20 -12.92 -1.51 10.07
N SER A 21 -12.59 -2.18 11.17
CA SER A 21 -13.50 -3.11 11.83
C SER A 21 -14.62 -2.27 12.46
N SER A 22 -15.80 -2.34 11.87
CA SER A 22 -17.04 -1.96 12.54
C SER A 22 -17.16 -2.73 13.85
N ARG A 23 -17.61 -2.02 14.91
CA ARG A 23 -17.83 -2.51 16.28
C ARG A 23 -18.33 -3.95 16.31
N PHE A 24 -17.53 -4.85 16.88
CA PHE A 24 -18.05 -6.09 17.45
C PHE A 24 -18.90 -5.71 18.68
N GLN A 25 -20.22 -5.85 18.57
CA GLN A 25 -21.08 -5.98 19.73
C GLN A 25 -20.82 -7.37 20.30
N LEU A 26 -20.04 -7.42 21.39
CA LEU A 26 -19.93 -8.63 22.20
C LEU A 26 -21.25 -8.81 22.94
N SER A 27 -21.97 -9.89 22.63
CA SER A 27 -23.10 -10.36 23.41
C SER A 27 -22.63 -10.71 24.83
N LYS A 28 -23.47 -10.35 25.80
CA LYS A 28 -23.26 -10.49 27.23
C LYS A 28 -22.96 -11.94 27.61
N LEU A 29 -21.75 -12.21 28.07
CA LEU A 29 -21.48 -13.29 29.02
C LEU A 29 -20.89 -12.64 30.26
N SER A 30 -21.68 -12.68 31.34
CA SER A 30 -21.32 -12.19 32.66
C SER A 30 -20.57 -13.29 33.42
N PRO A 31 -19.41 -12.98 33.98
CA PRO A 31 -19.00 -13.57 35.25
C PRO A 31 -18.92 -12.47 36.31
N GLN A 32 -19.67 -12.68 37.39
CA GLN A 32 -19.69 -11.83 38.57
C GLN A 32 -18.32 -11.85 39.24
N PHE A 33 -17.60 -10.73 39.21
CA PHE A 33 -16.52 -10.43 40.14
C PHE A 33 -16.84 -9.12 40.84
N LYS A 34 -17.08 -9.19 42.15
CA LYS A 34 -17.23 -8.03 43.04
C LYS A 34 -15.84 -7.50 43.41
N PRO A 35 -15.57 -6.20 43.31
CA PRO A 35 -14.50 -5.56 44.07
C PRO A 35 -15.05 -4.72 45.24
N LEU A 36 -14.24 -4.67 46.30
CA LEU A 36 -14.49 -4.02 47.59
C LEU A 36 -14.63 -2.48 47.52
N ASN A 37 -15.33 -1.96 48.52
CA ASN A 37 -15.55 -0.56 48.87
C ASN A 37 -14.26 0.30 48.92
N SER A 38 -14.33 1.54 48.41
CA SER A 38 -13.61 2.69 48.96
C SER A 38 -14.34 4.03 48.69
N ILE A 39 -14.11 4.97 49.60
CA ILE A 39 -14.88 6.16 50.01
C ILE A 39 -14.76 7.34 49.00
N PRO A 40 -15.76 8.25 48.87
CA PRO A 40 -15.78 9.28 47.85
C PRO A 40 -14.99 10.53 48.27
N LEU A 41 -14.24 11.12 47.34
CA LEU A 41 -13.73 12.49 47.49
C LEU A 41 -14.16 13.37 46.31
N SER A 42 -14.97 14.35 46.70
CA SER A 42 -15.39 15.56 46.02
C SER A 42 -14.22 16.34 45.41
N GLY A 43 -14.42 16.87 44.20
CA GLY A 43 -13.49 17.79 43.57
C GLY A 43 -13.88 18.17 42.14
N ARG A 44 -14.97 18.93 41.97
CA ARG A 44 -15.30 19.60 40.70
C ARG A 44 -14.29 20.73 40.44
N LYS A 45 -13.56 20.66 39.32
CA LYS A 45 -13.06 21.86 38.62
C LYS A 45 -13.47 21.76 37.15
N HIS A 46 -14.26 22.74 36.71
CA HIS A 46 -14.64 22.92 35.32
C HIS A 46 -13.41 23.26 34.48
N CYS A 47 -13.14 22.45 33.46
CA CYS A 47 -12.27 22.83 32.35
C CYS A 47 -13.13 22.96 31.10
N ASN A 48 -13.24 24.18 30.58
CA ASN A 48 -13.96 24.47 29.35
C ASN A 48 -13.32 23.73 28.18
N ILE A 49 -14.07 22.83 27.55
CA ILE A 49 -13.68 22.20 26.28
C ILE A 49 -13.83 23.26 25.19
N VAL A 50 -12.71 23.87 24.80
CA VAL A 50 -12.63 24.63 23.55
C VAL A 50 -12.77 23.63 22.41
N ARG A 51 -13.94 23.60 21.76
CA ARG A 51 -14.14 22.88 20.50
C ARG A 51 -13.52 23.69 19.38
N PHE A 52 -12.34 23.27 18.92
CA PHE A 52 -11.84 23.70 17.62
C PHE A 52 -12.61 22.97 16.51
N PRO A 53 -13.16 23.68 15.51
CA PRO A 53 -13.68 23.04 14.31
C PRO A 53 -12.51 22.36 13.60
N ARG A 54 -12.49 21.03 13.59
CA ARG A 54 -11.49 20.26 12.83
C ARG A 54 -11.95 20.23 11.38
N GLU A 55 -11.61 21.27 10.63
CA GLU A 55 -11.69 21.23 9.17
C GLU A 55 -10.83 20.07 8.66
N ARG A 56 -11.49 18.98 8.26
CA ARG A 56 -10.87 17.87 7.55
C ARG A 56 -10.70 18.30 6.10
N THR A 57 -9.62 18.97 5.79
CA THR A 57 -9.15 19.07 4.40
C THR A 57 -8.52 17.73 4.01
N ARG A 58 -9.37 16.73 3.81
CA ARG A 58 -8.97 15.37 3.40
C ARG A 58 -8.76 15.39 1.89
N THR A 59 -7.64 15.93 1.43
CA THR A 59 -7.24 15.80 0.04
C THR A 59 -6.92 14.33 -0.22
N ARG A 60 -7.87 13.58 -0.78
CA ARG A 60 -7.74 12.17 -1.22
C ARG A 60 -7.10 12.16 -2.62
N ALA A 61 -6.69 11.00 -3.14
CA ALA A 61 -6.55 10.86 -4.59
C ALA A 61 -7.95 11.07 -5.20
N THR A 62 -8.14 12.14 -5.96
CA THR A 62 -9.39 12.45 -6.67
C THR A 62 -9.37 11.81 -8.04
N ILE A 63 -10.54 11.37 -8.50
CA ILE A 63 -10.72 10.84 -9.86
C ILE A 63 -10.39 11.93 -10.90
N ASP A 64 -10.48 13.21 -10.50
CA ASP A 64 -10.18 14.39 -11.32
C ASP A 64 -8.74 14.41 -11.88
N ASP A 65 -7.79 13.69 -11.27
CA ASP A 65 -6.43 13.49 -11.83
C ASP A 65 -6.46 12.63 -13.13
N VAL A 66 -7.60 11.99 -13.44
CA VAL A 66 -7.83 11.10 -14.59
C VAL A 66 -8.64 11.78 -15.71
N GLU A 67 -9.26 12.95 -15.48
CA GLU A 67 -10.17 13.57 -16.47
C GLU A 67 -9.56 14.71 -17.31
N THR A 68 -8.30 15.09 -17.10
CA THR A 68 -7.61 16.02 -18.01
C THR A 68 -6.90 15.24 -19.14
N ASP A 69 -7.70 14.60 -19.98
CA ASP A 69 -7.30 14.00 -21.26
C ASP A 69 -7.94 14.82 -22.39
N GLN A 70 -7.41 16.02 -22.67
CA GLN A 70 -7.66 16.70 -23.93
C GLN A 70 -6.36 17.28 -24.48
N LEU A 71 -6.20 17.10 -25.80
CA LEU A 71 -4.98 17.25 -26.58
C LEU A 71 -4.18 18.51 -26.26
N SER A 72 -2.90 18.34 -25.95
CA SER A 72 -1.89 19.38 -26.02
C SER A 72 -0.83 18.94 -27.02
N SER A 73 -0.93 19.50 -28.22
CA SER A 73 0.08 19.39 -29.27
C SER A 73 1.36 20.08 -28.79
N THR A 74 2.28 19.30 -28.23
CA THR A 74 3.61 19.79 -27.83
C THR A 74 4.64 19.52 -28.95
N PRO A 75 5.61 20.43 -29.17
CA PRO A 75 6.57 20.34 -30.27
C PRO A 75 7.47 19.10 -30.14
N ILE A 76 7.88 18.56 -31.28
CA ILE A 76 8.65 17.30 -31.43
C ILE A 76 9.92 17.26 -30.55
N VAL A 77 10.53 18.42 -30.26
CA VAL A 77 11.73 18.56 -29.43
C VAL A 77 11.45 18.34 -27.93
N GLU A 78 10.28 18.73 -27.42
CA GLU A 78 9.91 18.52 -26.02
C GLU A 78 9.57 17.05 -25.74
N ASN A 79 9.01 16.36 -26.73
CA ASN A 79 8.66 14.94 -26.62
C ASN A 79 9.91 14.05 -26.49
N GLU A 80 10.97 14.33 -27.25
CA GLU A 80 12.22 13.56 -27.17
C GLU A 80 12.97 13.79 -25.84
N LYS A 81 12.94 15.01 -25.30
CA LYS A 81 13.52 15.28 -23.98
C LYS A 81 12.73 14.57 -22.88
N ALA A 82 11.40 14.64 -22.90
CA ALA A 82 10.55 13.98 -21.90
C ALA A 82 10.73 12.45 -21.90
N LYS A 83 10.89 11.82 -23.07
CA LYS A 83 11.20 10.38 -23.16
C LYS A 83 12.54 10.04 -22.53
N LYS A 84 13.59 10.83 -22.81
CA LYS A 84 14.92 10.64 -22.20
C LYS A 84 14.87 10.77 -20.68
N ASP A 85 14.19 11.79 -20.17
CA ASP A 85 14.02 12.00 -18.72
C ASP A 85 13.29 10.81 -18.06
N VAL A 86 12.30 10.22 -18.75
CA VAL A 86 11.62 9.00 -18.31
C VAL A 86 12.56 7.80 -18.29
N GLU A 87 13.33 7.57 -19.36
CA GLU A 87 14.28 6.45 -19.44
C GLU A 87 15.37 6.54 -18.35
N GLU A 88 15.92 7.73 -18.11
CA GLU A 88 16.88 7.98 -17.04
C GLU A 88 16.27 7.74 -15.66
N SER A 89 15.05 8.23 -15.44
CA SER A 89 14.31 7.99 -14.19
C SER A 89 14.06 6.51 -13.95
N VAL A 90 13.70 5.76 -14.99
CA VAL A 90 13.49 4.31 -14.93
C VAL A 90 14.80 3.60 -14.57
N LYS A 91 15.93 4.02 -15.15
CA LYS A 91 17.24 3.47 -14.82
C LYS A 91 17.58 3.67 -13.34
N VAL A 92 17.39 4.88 -12.82
CA VAL A 92 17.58 5.19 -11.39
C VAL A 92 16.72 4.29 -10.51
N LEU A 93 15.43 4.10 -10.86
CA LEU A 93 14.55 3.23 -10.10
C LEU A 93 14.97 1.76 -10.17
N LYS A 94 15.39 1.25 -11.34
CA LYS A 94 15.91 -0.12 -11.47
C LYS A 94 17.16 -0.34 -10.63
N ASP A 95 18.06 0.64 -10.58
CA ASP A 95 19.25 0.60 -9.73
C ASP A 95 18.87 0.68 -8.24
N ALA A 96 17.87 1.49 -7.88
CA ALA A 96 17.32 1.57 -6.53
C ALA A 96 16.65 0.25 -6.10
N ALA A 97 15.96 -0.44 -7.00
CA ALA A 97 15.36 -1.76 -6.74
C ALA A 97 16.42 -2.82 -6.43
N LYS A 98 17.53 -2.81 -7.18
CA LYS A 98 18.62 -3.79 -7.02
C LYS A 98 19.45 -3.53 -5.77
N THR A 99 19.81 -2.27 -5.54
CA THR A 99 20.81 -1.92 -4.52
C THR A 99 20.20 -1.48 -3.19
N ARG A 100 19.01 -0.86 -3.22
CA ARG A 100 18.41 -0.12 -2.08
C ARG A 100 19.35 0.92 -1.44
N LYS A 101 20.33 1.41 -2.20
CA LYS A 101 21.37 2.37 -1.75
C LYS A 101 21.25 3.74 -2.41
N VAL A 102 20.45 3.86 -3.46
CA VAL A 102 20.17 5.14 -4.13
C VAL A 102 19.54 6.09 -3.12
N ALA A 103 19.93 7.36 -3.14
CA ALA A 103 19.44 8.35 -2.19
C ALA A 103 17.91 8.51 -2.32
N ALA A 104 17.22 8.75 -1.21
CA ALA A 104 15.76 8.84 -1.21
C ALA A 104 15.29 10.02 -2.09
N GLU A 105 16.04 11.11 -2.13
CA GLU A 105 15.80 12.30 -2.91
C GLU A 105 15.85 12.03 -4.42
N GLU A 106 16.80 11.20 -4.86
CA GLU A 106 16.93 10.78 -6.26
C GLU A 106 15.75 9.89 -6.67
N VAL A 107 15.37 8.94 -5.80
CA VAL A 107 14.18 8.09 -6.02
C VAL A 107 12.91 8.94 -6.11
N LEU A 108 12.71 9.90 -5.20
CA LEU A 108 11.56 10.79 -5.21
C LEU A 108 11.51 11.67 -6.47
N SER A 109 12.66 12.15 -6.93
CA SER A 109 12.78 12.94 -8.16
C SER A 109 12.39 12.12 -9.39
N ALA A 110 12.92 10.90 -9.52
CA ALA A 110 12.56 9.97 -10.59
C ALA A 110 11.07 9.61 -10.59
N LEU A 111 10.48 9.37 -9.40
CA LEU A 111 9.05 9.12 -9.25
C LEU A 111 8.21 10.33 -9.71
N SER A 112 8.67 11.56 -9.43
CA SER A 112 7.96 12.77 -9.88
C SER A 112 7.97 12.94 -11.39
N ILE A 113 9.06 12.57 -12.06
CA ILE A 113 9.17 12.64 -13.53
C ILE A 113 8.20 11.63 -14.15
N LEU A 114 8.22 10.38 -13.68
CA LEU A 114 7.31 9.33 -14.16
C LEU A 114 5.84 9.67 -13.99
N GLU A 115 5.47 10.28 -12.86
CA GLU A 115 4.09 10.68 -12.63
C GLU A 115 3.62 11.76 -13.61
N LYS A 116 4.49 12.75 -13.90
CA LYS A 116 4.20 13.84 -14.84
C LYS A 116 4.17 13.40 -16.29
N ALA A 117 4.94 12.36 -16.65
CA ALA A 117 5.04 11.84 -18.00
C ALA A 117 3.74 11.22 -18.53
N LYS A 118 2.80 10.86 -17.64
CA LYS A 118 1.48 10.30 -18.00
C LYS A 118 1.56 9.18 -19.04
N VAL A 119 2.45 8.21 -18.83
CA VAL A 119 2.64 7.06 -19.73
C VAL A 119 1.31 6.34 -20.00
N ASP A 120 1.15 5.86 -21.25
CA ASP A 120 -0.02 5.11 -21.72
C ASP A 120 -0.21 3.82 -20.90
N PRO A 121 -1.38 3.61 -20.28
CA PRO A 121 -1.61 2.45 -19.41
C PRO A 121 -2.11 1.20 -20.15
N SER A 122 -2.27 1.24 -21.48
CA SER A 122 -2.99 0.21 -22.24
C SER A 122 -2.44 -1.21 -22.10
N GLY A 123 -1.15 -1.38 -21.80
CA GLY A 123 -0.52 -2.69 -21.52
C GLY A 123 -0.16 -2.94 -20.06
N PHE A 124 -0.54 -2.05 -19.14
CA PHE A 124 -0.10 -2.13 -17.75
C PHE A 124 -0.69 -3.33 -17.03
N PHE A 125 -1.93 -3.73 -17.31
CA PHE A 125 -2.57 -4.80 -16.55
C PHE A 125 -1.96 -6.17 -16.89
N GLU A 126 -1.70 -6.41 -18.17
CA GLU A 126 -1.06 -7.61 -18.69
C GLU A 126 0.40 -7.67 -18.23
N THR A 127 1.10 -6.54 -18.22
CA THR A 127 2.48 -6.45 -17.73
C THR A 127 2.55 -6.63 -16.22
N LEU A 128 1.59 -6.08 -15.47
CA LEU A 128 1.53 -6.18 -14.02
C LEU A 128 1.12 -7.58 -13.56
N GLY A 129 0.09 -8.15 -14.19
CA GLY A 129 -0.55 -9.38 -13.76
C GLY A 129 -0.12 -10.63 -14.51
N GLY A 130 0.42 -10.49 -15.74
CA GLY A 130 0.71 -11.60 -16.64
C GLY A 130 -0.53 -12.14 -17.36
N ASN A 131 -0.29 -12.91 -18.41
CA ASN A 131 -1.35 -13.49 -19.27
C ASN A 131 -1.73 -14.93 -18.85
N LYS A 132 -1.23 -15.40 -17.71
CA LYS A 132 -1.47 -16.74 -17.16
C LYS A 132 -1.56 -16.66 -15.64
N SER A 133 -2.32 -17.58 -15.05
CA SER A 133 -2.38 -17.76 -13.60
C SER A 133 -1.43 -18.90 -13.16
N PRO A 134 -0.72 -18.77 -12.01
CA PRO A 134 -0.68 -17.62 -11.12
C PRO A 134 0.04 -16.43 -11.77
N GLY A 135 -0.48 -15.23 -11.51
CA GLY A 135 0.06 -14.00 -12.06
C GLY A 135 1.45 -13.60 -11.54
N ARG A 136 1.93 -12.44 -12.00
CA ARG A 136 3.27 -11.94 -11.69
C ARG A 136 3.38 -11.42 -10.25
N THR A 137 4.59 -11.51 -9.71
CA THR A 137 4.88 -11.23 -8.30
C THR A 137 5.88 -10.08 -8.18
N TRP A 138 5.64 -9.19 -7.22
CA TRP A 138 6.27 -7.88 -7.09
C TRP A 138 6.67 -7.61 -5.65
N MET A 139 7.92 -7.25 -5.39
CA MET A 139 8.40 -6.90 -4.07
C MET A 139 8.35 -5.38 -3.89
N LEU A 140 7.75 -4.92 -2.79
CA LEU A 140 7.72 -3.51 -2.42
C LEU A 140 9.14 -3.05 -2.03
N ILE A 141 9.64 -2.03 -2.71
CA ILE A 141 10.99 -1.49 -2.51
C ILE A 141 10.93 -0.19 -1.73
N PHE A 142 10.10 0.75 -2.16
CA PHE A 142 10.09 2.11 -1.63
C PHE A 142 8.66 2.62 -1.49
N THR A 143 8.43 3.42 -0.45
CA THR A 143 7.16 4.12 -0.22
C THR A 143 7.44 5.60 -0.06
N ALA A 144 6.68 6.42 -0.76
CA ALA A 144 6.71 7.87 -0.66
C ALA A 144 5.40 8.41 -0.09
N GLU A 145 5.52 9.49 0.66
CA GLU A 145 4.39 10.26 1.17
C GLU A 145 3.64 10.96 0.06
N LYS A 146 2.50 11.54 0.44
CA LYS A 146 1.67 12.28 -0.49
C LYS A 146 2.44 13.45 -1.13
N LYS A 147 2.25 13.64 -2.45
CA LYS A 147 2.98 14.65 -3.25
C LYS A 147 4.51 14.48 -3.20
N LEU A 148 5.00 13.27 -2.88
CA LEU A 148 6.43 12.93 -2.88
C LEU A 148 7.27 13.82 -1.94
N LYS A 149 6.69 14.29 -0.84
CA LYS A 149 7.37 15.16 0.15
C LYS A 149 8.50 14.47 0.92
N GLY A 150 8.47 13.15 0.95
CA GLY A 150 9.42 12.32 1.66
C GLY A 150 9.17 10.85 1.31
N GLY A 151 10.12 9.99 1.59
CA GLY A 151 10.00 8.57 1.30
C GLY A 151 11.11 7.75 1.92
N ARG A 152 10.93 6.45 1.93
CA ARG A 152 11.90 5.50 2.48
C ARG A 152 11.80 4.15 1.83
N TYR A 153 12.91 3.41 1.87
CA TYR A 153 12.91 1.98 1.56
C TYR A 153 12.07 1.20 2.57
N PHE A 154 11.34 0.20 2.08
CA PHE A 154 10.50 -0.63 2.91
C PHE A 154 11.38 -1.64 3.68
N PRO A 155 11.31 -1.67 5.02
CA PRO A 155 12.29 -2.38 5.86
C PRO A 155 12.03 -3.89 5.94
N LEU A 156 10.86 -4.36 5.49
CA LEU A 156 10.46 -5.76 5.52
C LEU A 156 10.32 -6.30 4.11
N THR A 157 10.31 -7.63 3.97
CA THR A 157 9.96 -8.25 2.69
C THR A 157 8.44 -8.21 2.54
N ALA A 158 7.93 -7.29 1.72
CA ALA A 158 6.53 -7.26 1.32
C ALA A 158 6.42 -7.62 -0.16
N VAL A 159 5.63 -8.65 -0.45
CA VAL A 159 5.47 -9.19 -1.80
C VAL A 159 4.00 -9.15 -2.16
N GLN A 160 3.69 -8.69 -3.36
CA GLN A 160 2.36 -8.56 -3.90
C GLN A 160 2.27 -9.33 -5.21
N ARG A 161 1.29 -10.24 -5.31
CA ARG A 161 0.96 -10.93 -6.55
C ARG A 161 -0.27 -10.26 -7.14
N PHE A 162 -0.16 -9.85 -8.40
CA PHE A 162 -1.30 -9.43 -9.19
C PHE A 162 -1.53 -10.49 -10.26
N ASP A 163 -2.77 -10.91 -10.42
CA ASP A 163 -3.17 -11.91 -11.42
C ASP A 163 -4.24 -11.30 -12.31
N ALA A 164 -3.84 -10.94 -13.54
CA ALA A 164 -4.75 -10.32 -14.49
C ALA A 164 -5.75 -11.33 -15.05
N THR A 165 -5.34 -12.58 -15.23
CA THR A 165 -6.19 -13.65 -15.76
C THR A 165 -7.27 -14.07 -14.76
N ALA A 166 -6.86 -14.35 -13.51
CA ALA A 166 -7.79 -14.79 -12.47
C ALA A 166 -8.48 -13.63 -11.73
N LYS A 167 -8.08 -12.38 -12.00
CA LYS A 167 -8.49 -11.19 -11.25
C LYS A 167 -8.30 -11.37 -9.74
N ARG A 168 -7.13 -11.90 -9.34
CA ARG A 168 -6.76 -12.14 -7.94
C ARG A 168 -5.60 -11.26 -7.51
N ILE A 169 -5.64 -10.84 -6.26
CA ILE A 169 -4.54 -10.16 -5.58
C ILE A 169 -4.10 -10.96 -4.36
N GLU A 170 -2.80 -10.99 -4.09
CA GLU A 170 -2.25 -11.48 -2.84
C GLU A 170 -1.22 -10.51 -2.31
N ASN A 171 -1.36 -10.04 -1.08
CA ASN A 171 -0.40 -9.18 -0.40
C ASN A 171 0.20 -9.94 0.77
N GLY A 172 1.52 -10.15 0.77
CA GLY A 172 2.24 -10.84 1.83
C GLY A 172 3.29 -9.96 2.48
N VAL A 173 3.42 -10.06 3.81
CA VAL A 173 4.57 -9.54 4.58
C VAL A 173 5.27 -10.73 5.21
N TYR A 174 6.58 -10.83 4.99
CA TYR A 174 7.41 -11.97 5.36
C TYR A 174 8.42 -11.53 6.41
N LEU A 175 8.40 -12.22 7.56
CA LEU A 175 9.24 -11.95 8.73
C LEU A 175 10.36 -13.00 8.84
N GLY A 176 10.97 -13.33 7.69
CA GLY A 176 11.97 -14.37 7.58
C GLY A 176 11.44 -15.74 8.06
N PRO A 177 12.21 -16.50 8.85
CA PRO A 177 11.81 -17.85 9.30
C PRO A 177 10.68 -17.83 10.34
N ILE A 178 10.38 -16.67 10.94
CA ILE A 178 9.38 -16.54 12.01
C ILE A 178 7.98 -16.77 11.46
N GLY A 179 7.71 -16.28 10.25
CA GLY A 179 6.40 -16.42 9.66
C GLY A 179 6.09 -15.43 8.54
N GLN A 180 4.86 -15.53 8.05
CA GLN A 180 4.32 -14.63 7.03
C GLN A 180 2.84 -14.37 7.29
N LEU A 181 2.42 -13.15 6.99
CA LEU A 181 1.02 -12.72 6.96
C LEU A 181 0.65 -12.42 5.52
N THR A 182 -0.33 -13.15 4.97
CA THR A 182 -0.80 -12.93 3.61
C THR A 182 -2.28 -12.62 3.57
N PHE A 183 -2.66 -11.70 2.69
CA PHE A 183 -4.04 -11.33 2.40
C PHE A 183 -4.32 -11.71 0.95
N GLU A 184 -5.37 -12.49 0.71
CA GLU A 184 -5.79 -12.88 -0.64
C GLU A 184 -7.17 -12.31 -0.93
N GLY A 185 -7.40 -11.90 -2.17
CA GLY A 185 -8.64 -11.26 -2.56
C GLY A 185 -8.87 -11.16 -4.06
N ARG A 186 -9.98 -10.52 -4.42
CA ARG A 186 -10.34 -10.16 -5.79
C ARG A 186 -9.80 -8.78 -6.11
N LEU A 187 -9.46 -8.57 -7.37
CA LEU A 187 -9.16 -7.26 -7.93
C LEU A 187 -10.06 -6.96 -9.13
N SER A 188 -10.11 -5.70 -9.51
CA SER A 188 -10.64 -5.24 -10.79
C SER A 188 -9.66 -4.26 -11.41
N TRP A 189 -9.77 -4.07 -12.73
CA TRP A 189 -8.94 -3.12 -13.46
C TRP A 189 -9.81 -2.25 -14.36
N LYS A 190 -9.68 -0.93 -14.21
CA LYS A 190 -10.36 0.04 -15.08
C LYS A 190 -9.42 1.19 -15.42
N LYS A 191 -9.07 1.32 -16.70
CA LYS A 191 -8.07 2.25 -17.23
C LYS A 191 -6.69 2.02 -16.59
N ARG A 192 -6.40 2.75 -15.51
CA ARG A 192 -5.16 2.66 -14.71
C ARG A 192 -5.42 2.40 -13.23
N ILE A 193 -6.69 2.19 -12.86
CA ILE A 193 -7.11 1.98 -11.48
C ILE A 193 -7.26 0.48 -11.23
N LEU A 194 -6.52 -0.04 -10.26
CA LEU A 194 -6.68 -1.37 -9.71
C LEU A 194 -7.39 -1.27 -8.36
N ALA A 195 -8.66 -1.66 -8.31
CA ALA A 195 -9.39 -1.76 -7.05
C ALA A 195 -9.36 -3.20 -6.52
N PHE A 196 -9.40 -3.38 -5.20
CA PHE A 196 -9.31 -4.72 -4.62
C PHE A 196 -10.02 -4.86 -3.27
N VAL A 197 -10.40 -6.10 -2.97
CA VAL A 197 -11.01 -6.49 -1.70
C VAL A 197 -10.41 -7.81 -1.25
N PHE A 198 -9.91 -7.85 -0.01
CA PHE A 198 -9.42 -9.09 0.60
C PHE A 198 -10.57 -9.93 1.16
N GLU A 199 -10.47 -11.24 0.94
CA GLU A 199 -11.42 -12.26 1.34
C GLU A 199 -10.82 -13.22 2.35
N ASN A 200 -9.52 -13.48 2.26
CA ASN A 200 -8.83 -14.42 3.14
C ASN A 200 -7.59 -13.78 3.74
N ILE A 201 -7.36 -14.08 5.01
CA ILE A 201 -6.09 -13.83 5.70
C ILE A 201 -5.47 -15.19 5.98
N ARG A 202 -4.19 -15.35 5.67
CA ARG A 202 -3.41 -16.51 6.12
C ARG A 202 -2.26 -16.05 7.00
N VAL A 203 -2.10 -16.74 8.12
CA VAL A 203 -1.00 -16.55 9.06
C VAL A 203 -0.20 -17.84 9.10
N LYS A 204 1.06 -17.80 8.72
CA LYS A 204 2.00 -18.91 8.88
C LYS A 204 3.00 -18.54 9.96
N LEU A 205 3.19 -19.44 10.92
CA LEU A 205 4.17 -19.30 12.00
C LEU A 205 5.16 -20.45 11.92
N GLY A 206 6.43 -20.13 11.68
CA GLY A 206 7.52 -21.10 11.57
C GLY A 206 7.17 -22.33 10.70
N PRO A 207 7.39 -23.55 11.21
CA PRO A 207 7.14 -24.79 10.48
C PRO A 207 5.67 -25.23 10.50
N PHE A 208 4.78 -24.53 11.22
CA PHE A 208 3.38 -24.93 11.34
C PHE A 208 2.61 -24.68 10.05
N GLN A 209 1.50 -25.42 9.88
CA GLN A 209 0.59 -25.21 8.77
C GLN A 209 -0.02 -23.80 8.83
N PRO A 210 -0.18 -23.10 7.70
CA PRO A 210 -0.81 -21.79 7.69
C PRO A 210 -2.26 -21.85 8.19
N LEU A 211 -2.59 -21.01 9.17
CA LEU A 211 -3.97 -20.77 9.58
C LEU A 211 -4.63 -19.84 8.56
N GLN A 212 -5.77 -20.24 8.00
CA GLN A 212 -6.56 -19.40 7.11
C GLN A 212 -7.85 -18.94 7.79
N ILE A 213 -8.13 -17.64 7.71
CA ILE A 213 -9.34 -16.99 8.21
C ILE A 213 -10.02 -16.29 7.04
N SER A 214 -11.27 -16.62 6.76
CA SER A 214 -12.08 -15.91 5.77
C SER A 214 -12.74 -14.69 6.41
N LEU A 215 -12.65 -13.52 5.75
CA LEU A 215 -13.17 -12.23 6.19
C LEU A 215 -14.69 -12.05 6.01
N GLY A 216 -15.40 -13.16 5.79
CA GLY A 216 -16.83 -13.20 5.49
C GLY A 216 -17.15 -12.96 4.02
N LYS A 217 -18.35 -13.40 3.60
CA LYS A 217 -18.88 -13.12 2.26
C LYS A 217 -19.25 -11.63 2.20
N LYS A 218 -18.37 -10.80 1.65
CA LYS A 218 -18.84 -9.59 0.97
C LYS A 218 -19.65 -10.06 -0.24
N GLU A 219 -20.67 -9.31 -0.62
CA GLU A 219 -21.42 -9.56 -1.87
C GLU A 219 -20.44 -9.91 -2.99
N ASP A 220 -20.81 -10.86 -3.86
CA ASP A 220 -20.05 -11.26 -5.04
C ASP A 220 -20.05 -10.16 -6.12
N ARG A 221 -19.79 -8.92 -5.70
CA ARG A 221 -19.53 -7.77 -6.54
C ARG A 221 -18.04 -7.69 -6.86
N GLU A 222 -17.76 -7.18 -8.06
CA GLU A 222 -16.43 -6.78 -8.48
C GLU A 222 -15.97 -5.54 -7.68
N PRO A 223 -14.69 -5.46 -7.25
CA PRO A 223 -14.18 -4.28 -6.56
C PRO A 223 -14.33 -3.01 -7.40
N ASP A 224 -14.57 -1.88 -6.75
CA ASP A 224 -14.74 -0.59 -7.43
C ASP A 224 -13.97 0.55 -6.73
N ASN A 225 -14.14 1.79 -7.20
CA ASN A 225 -13.43 2.95 -6.66
C ASN A 225 -13.84 3.34 -5.22
N LYS A 226 -14.87 2.71 -4.64
CA LYS A 226 -15.25 2.85 -3.23
C LYS A 226 -14.38 1.96 -2.34
N ASP A 227 -13.79 0.90 -2.89
CA ASP A 227 -12.87 -0.02 -2.23
C ASP A 227 -11.43 0.56 -2.16
N PRO A 228 -10.48 -0.11 -1.48
CA PRO A 228 -9.06 0.18 -1.66
C PRO A 228 -8.63 0.07 -3.12
N PHE A 229 -7.77 0.99 -3.57
CA PHE A 229 -7.28 0.99 -4.94
C PHE A 229 -5.87 1.58 -5.06
N PHE A 230 -5.25 1.26 -6.20
CA PHE A 230 -4.03 1.87 -6.71
C PHE A 230 -4.31 2.53 -8.07
N ILE A 231 -3.71 3.70 -8.29
CA ILE A 231 -3.63 4.36 -9.60
C ILE A 231 -2.23 4.13 -10.14
N TRP A 232 -2.10 3.30 -11.17
CA TRP A 232 -0.85 2.96 -11.80
C TRP A 232 -0.45 4.06 -12.78
N PHE A 233 0.82 4.46 -12.74
CA PHE A 233 1.34 5.47 -13.66
C PHE A 233 2.64 5.04 -14.34
N TYR A 234 3.24 3.93 -13.92
CA TYR A 234 4.30 3.27 -14.65
C TYR A 234 4.32 1.77 -14.35
N VAL A 235 4.41 0.92 -15.38
CA VAL A 235 4.63 -0.52 -15.27
C VAL A 235 5.49 -0.96 -16.46
N ASP A 236 6.59 -1.66 -16.20
CA ASP A 236 7.36 -2.37 -17.21
C ASP A 236 7.64 -3.81 -16.75
N GLU A 237 8.51 -4.55 -17.44
CA GLU A 237 8.82 -5.94 -17.10
C GLU A 237 9.64 -6.12 -15.81
N GLU A 238 10.22 -5.06 -15.24
CA GLU A 238 11.12 -5.08 -14.08
C GLU A 238 10.59 -4.31 -12.87
N ILE A 239 9.86 -3.22 -13.08
CA ILE A 239 9.37 -2.33 -12.03
C ILE A 239 7.92 -1.90 -12.26
N ALA A 240 7.27 -1.54 -11.17
CA ALA A 240 5.93 -0.98 -11.22
C ALA A 240 5.79 0.13 -10.18
N VAL A 241 4.99 1.14 -10.49
CA VAL A 241 4.80 2.32 -9.64
C VAL A 241 3.33 2.73 -9.64
N ALA A 242 2.79 2.96 -8.45
CA ALA A 242 1.41 3.35 -8.27
C ALA A 242 1.21 4.29 -7.09
N ARG A 243 0.16 5.11 -7.19
CA ARG A 243 -0.36 5.92 -6.10
C ARG A 243 -1.51 5.18 -5.42
N GLY A 244 -1.44 5.03 -4.10
CA GLY A 244 -2.54 4.52 -3.30
C GLY A 244 -3.64 5.55 -3.08
N ARG A 245 -4.82 5.10 -2.67
CA ARG A 245 -5.98 5.95 -2.35
C ARG A 245 -5.69 7.10 -1.37
N SER A 246 -4.76 6.92 -0.43
CA SER A 246 -4.34 7.95 0.53
C SER A 246 -3.44 9.04 -0.08
N GLY A 247 -2.99 8.85 -1.32
CA GLY A 247 -2.12 9.77 -2.06
C GLY A 247 -0.63 9.46 -1.95
N GLY A 248 -0.22 8.50 -1.11
CA GLY A 248 1.16 8.01 -1.08
C GLY A 248 1.49 7.18 -2.33
N THR A 249 2.76 7.15 -2.69
CA THR A 249 3.28 6.39 -3.84
C THR A 249 4.02 5.16 -3.36
N ALA A 250 3.87 4.04 -4.06
CA ALA A 250 4.59 2.81 -3.82
C ALA A 250 5.31 2.39 -5.10
N PHE A 251 6.51 1.86 -4.90
CA PHE A 251 7.43 1.43 -5.94
C PHE A 251 7.82 -0.02 -5.68
N TRP A 252 7.63 -0.86 -6.69
CA TRP A 252 7.91 -2.28 -6.65
C TRP A 252 8.93 -2.69 -7.70
N CYS A 253 9.67 -3.76 -7.40
CA CYS A 253 10.42 -4.51 -8.40
C CYS A 253 9.77 -5.87 -8.63
N ARG A 254 9.90 -6.42 -9.83
CA ARG A 254 9.45 -7.77 -10.11
C ARG A 254 10.34 -8.75 -9.38
N CYS A 255 9.73 -9.79 -8.81
CA CYS A 255 10.46 -10.89 -8.20
C CYS A 255 9.88 -12.22 -8.67
N ARG A 256 10.74 -13.24 -8.72
CA ARG A 256 10.31 -14.60 -9.04
C ARG A 256 9.90 -15.29 -7.75
N ARG A 257 8.84 -16.07 -7.82
CA ARG A 257 8.51 -17.02 -6.78
C ARG A 257 9.57 -18.11 -6.82
N VAL A 258 10.35 -18.23 -5.74
CA VAL A 258 11.17 -19.42 -5.53
C VAL A 258 10.20 -20.49 -5.09
N ASN A 259 9.99 -21.51 -5.93
CA ASN A 259 9.27 -22.70 -5.52
C ASN A 259 10.20 -23.44 -4.56
N ASN A 260 9.84 -23.49 -3.28
CA ASN A 260 10.40 -24.46 -2.34
C ASN A 260 9.59 -25.75 -2.46
#